data_AF-U2KM71-F1
#
_entry.id   AF-U2KM71-F1
#
_cell.length_a   1.000
_cell.length_b   1.000
_cell.length_c   1.000
_cell.angle_alpha   90.00
_cell.angle_beta   90.00
_cell.angle_gamma   90.00
#
_symmetry.space_group_name_H-M   'P 1'
#
loop_
_entity.id
_entity.type
_entity.pdbx_description
1 polymer ?
#
loop_
_entity_poly.entity_id
_entity_poly.type
_entity_poly.pdbx_seq_one_letter_code
_entity_poly.pdbx_strand_id
1 'polypeptide(L)'
;MSQFYALMHDNTVKYISLKEEIVTDVRNLFINGGAILKPEGIEEDVFDGNILSRNGENITYVNYNLPEDFIHIPDNQADMSEYNINEDIPKSIFYYNDGKIYFQVFNKKNMLQRKMVLQFEHGNVFTKMNNTAFIVEDKVHAIYEDGKLYFQNYTIANQIFSLIDFITEATNTEIESFGEIEGINVSTENIKHIANIKTRRLIKLLSNTDNIATFMRKASRTRTSLLRKYGVNAQINENNELVLLTNNVADLNRVLEFLNEDIFRGVITDSLYRSNSKKKDNH
;
A
#
# COMPACT_ATOMS: atom_id res chain seq x y z
N MET A 1 -3.10 9.87 -27.00
CA MET A 1 -3.91 9.37 -25.88
C MET A 1 -3.07 9.45 -24.62
N SER A 2 -3.71 9.71 -23.47
CA SER A 2 -2.96 9.80 -22.21
C SER A 2 -2.42 8.42 -21.82
N GLN A 3 -1.35 8.35 -21.03
CA GLN A 3 -0.78 7.10 -20.52
C GLN A 3 -0.94 7.06 -18.99
N PHE A 4 -2.10 7.48 -18.51
CA PHE A 4 -2.38 7.67 -17.09
C PHE A 4 -3.42 6.66 -16.60
N TYR A 5 -3.13 6.02 -15.47
CA TYR A 5 -3.83 4.83 -15.03
C TYR A 5 -4.01 4.80 -13.51
N ALA A 6 -5.01 4.05 -13.07
CA ALA A 6 -5.28 3.71 -11.67
C ALA A 6 -5.00 2.22 -11.44
N LEU A 7 -4.18 1.90 -10.44
CA LEU A 7 -3.98 0.54 -9.94
C LEU A 7 -4.93 0.29 -8.76
N MET A 8 -5.85 -0.64 -8.97
CA MET A 8 -6.82 -1.06 -7.96
C MET A 8 -6.21 -2.05 -6.98
N HIS A 9 -6.84 -2.21 -5.82
CA HIS A 9 -6.32 -3.09 -4.77
C HIS A 9 -6.26 -4.57 -5.15
N ASP A 10 -7.10 -5.01 -6.10
CA ASP A 10 -7.11 -6.38 -6.66
C ASP A 10 -6.10 -6.57 -7.81
N ASN A 11 -5.19 -5.61 -8.00
CA ASN A 11 -4.21 -5.54 -9.08
C ASN A 11 -4.79 -5.38 -10.49
N THR A 12 -6.07 -5.05 -10.61
CA THR A 12 -6.62 -4.59 -11.90
C THR A 12 -6.18 -3.16 -12.18
N VAL A 13 -6.04 -2.83 -13.46
CA VAL A 13 -5.68 -1.52 -13.94
C VAL A 13 -6.86 -0.89 -14.66
N LYS A 14 -7.15 0.36 -14.32
CA LYS A 14 -8.14 1.17 -14.99
C LYS A 14 -7.50 2.36 -15.69
N TYR A 15 -7.98 2.70 -16.87
CA TYR A 15 -7.52 3.87 -17.61
C TYR A 15 -8.12 5.15 -17.01
N ILE A 16 -7.32 6.22 -16.93
CA ILE A 16 -7.79 7.55 -16.51
C ILE A 16 -7.74 8.49 -17.71
N SER A 17 -8.91 8.84 -18.23
CA SER A 17 -9.03 9.81 -19.32
C SER A 17 -8.61 11.22 -18.89
N LEU A 18 -7.73 11.83 -19.67
CA LEU A 18 -7.30 13.23 -19.51
C LEU A 18 -7.68 14.04 -20.75
N LYS A 19 -8.04 15.31 -20.54
CA LYS A 19 -8.12 16.29 -21.63
C LYS A 19 -6.72 16.53 -22.21
N GLU A 20 -6.63 16.71 -23.52
CA GLU A 20 -5.34 16.88 -24.22
C GLU A 20 -4.48 18.00 -23.62
N GLU A 21 -5.11 19.10 -23.20
CA GLU A 21 -4.44 20.28 -22.63
C GLU A 21 -3.63 20.01 -21.35
N ILE A 22 -3.99 18.99 -20.57
CA ILE A 22 -3.32 18.66 -19.30
C ILE A 22 -2.42 17.41 -19.38
N VAL A 23 -2.42 16.69 -20.51
CA VAL A 23 -1.66 15.42 -20.64
C VAL A 23 -0.17 15.65 -20.38
N THR A 24 0.38 16.73 -20.93
CA THR A 24 1.80 17.09 -20.77
C THR A 24 2.12 17.46 -19.32
N ASP A 25 1.24 18.20 -18.64
CA ASP A 25 1.47 18.61 -17.25
C ASP A 25 1.47 17.40 -16.32
N VAL A 26 0.48 16.51 -16.46
CA VAL A 26 0.44 15.26 -15.69
C VAL A 26 1.67 14.42 -15.99
N ARG A 27 2.05 14.23 -17.26
CA ARG A 27 3.29 13.53 -17.62
C ARG A 27 4.49 14.09 -16.88
N ASN A 28 4.68 15.41 -16.91
CA ASN A 28 5.83 16.06 -16.30
C ASN A 28 5.90 15.86 -14.78
N LEU A 29 4.76 15.82 -14.07
CA LEU A 29 4.75 15.50 -12.64
C LEU A 29 5.38 14.13 -12.35
N PHE A 30 5.04 13.11 -13.14
CA PHE A 30 5.59 11.77 -12.99
C PHE A 30 7.05 11.66 -13.45
N ILE A 31 7.41 12.26 -14.60
CA ILE A 31 8.79 12.20 -15.10
C ILE A 31 9.75 12.94 -14.16
N ASN A 32 9.38 14.15 -13.71
CA ASN A 32 10.20 14.95 -12.80
C ASN A 32 10.31 14.26 -11.43
N GLY A 33 9.19 13.76 -10.88
CA GLY A 33 9.22 12.99 -9.64
C GLY A 33 10.04 11.70 -9.77
N GLY A 34 10.04 11.07 -10.94
CA GLY A 34 10.86 9.91 -11.25
C GLY A 34 12.35 10.22 -11.29
N ALA A 35 12.74 11.36 -11.87
CA ALA A 35 14.12 11.83 -11.89
C ALA A 35 14.65 12.19 -10.50
N ILE A 36 13.77 12.63 -9.58
CA ILE A 36 14.12 12.84 -8.17
C ILE A 36 14.33 11.50 -7.45
N LEU A 37 13.46 10.52 -7.70
CA LEU A 37 13.55 9.20 -7.06
C LEU A 37 14.75 8.39 -7.55
N LYS A 38 14.98 8.36 -8.87
CA LYS A 38 16.08 7.67 -9.56
C LYS A 38 16.82 8.66 -10.47
N PRO A 39 17.71 9.50 -9.93
CA PRO A 39 18.58 10.36 -10.74
C PRO A 39 19.44 9.52 -11.68
N GLU A 40 19.82 10.10 -12.83
CA GLU A 40 20.74 9.44 -13.75
C GLU A 40 22.10 9.20 -13.06
N GLY A 41 22.61 7.97 -13.15
CA GLY A 41 23.89 7.59 -12.54
C GLY A 41 23.84 7.28 -11.04
N ILE A 42 22.67 7.28 -10.39
CA ILE A 42 22.56 6.79 -9.00
C ILE A 42 22.92 5.30 -8.94
N GLU A 43 23.65 4.89 -7.90
CA GLU A 43 23.96 3.49 -7.66
C GLU A 43 22.70 2.70 -7.28
N GLU A 44 22.64 1.43 -7.69
CA GLU A 44 21.48 0.55 -7.50
C GLU A 44 21.83 -0.60 -6.55
N ASP A 45 21.07 -0.72 -5.46
CA ASP A 45 21.23 -1.82 -4.51
C ASP A 45 20.07 -2.79 -4.60
N VAL A 46 20.37 -4.09 -4.74
CA VAL A 46 19.36 -5.15 -4.57
C VAL A 46 18.82 -5.09 -3.15
N PHE A 47 17.51 -5.14 -2.97
CA PHE A 47 16.90 -5.25 -1.65
C PHE A 47 17.30 -6.56 -0.98
N ASP A 48 17.89 -6.45 0.21
CA ASP A 48 18.43 -7.58 0.99
C ASP A 48 17.40 -8.21 1.94
N GLY A 49 16.17 -7.69 1.95
CA GLY A 49 15.09 -8.14 2.83
C GLY A 49 15.08 -7.51 4.21
N ASN A 50 16.00 -6.58 4.50
CA ASN A 50 16.01 -5.77 5.71
C ASN A 50 15.37 -4.41 5.49
N ILE A 51 14.41 -4.07 6.33
CA ILE A 51 13.60 -2.84 6.23
C ILE A 51 14.29 -1.68 6.96
N LEU A 52 15.16 -1.99 7.92
CA LEU A 52 15.84 -1.00 8.75
C LEU A 52 16.97 -0.34 7.95
N SER A 53 16.71 0.89 7.50
CA SER A 53 17.71 1.90 7.14
C SER A 53 18.46 1.67 5.82
N ARG A 54 17.89 2.18 4.73
CA ARG A 54 18.67 2.69 3.59
C ARG A 54 18.56 4.20 3.55
N ASN A 55 19.52 4.88 4.16
CA ASN A 55 19.66 6.32 4.04
C ASN A 55 20.30 6.64 2.69
N GLY A 56 19.45 6.82 1.67
CA GLY A 56 19.54 7.86 0.64
C GLY A 56 20.70 7.90 -0.35
N GLU A 57 21.77 7.12 -0.23
CA GLU A 57 22.87 7.16 -1.21
C GLU A 57 22.52 6.41 -2.50
N ASN A 58 21.93 5.22 -2.35
CA ASN A 58 21.63 4.32 -3.46
C ASN A 58 20.12 4.11 -3.60
N ILE A 59 19.66 3.86 -4.82
CA ILE A 59 18.28 3.44 -5.06
C ILE A 59 18.15 1.93 -4.85
N THR A 60 17.11 1.52 -4.12
CA THR A 60 16.86 0.10 -3.89
C THR A 60 15.98 -0.48 -4.99
N TYR A 61 16.22 -1.74 -5.37
CA TYR A 61 15.32 -2.46 -6.26
C TYR A 61 15.10 -3.92 -5.86
N VAL A 62 13.97 -4.46 -6.32
CA VAL A 62 13.70 -5.90 -6.36
C VAL A 62 13.42 -6.33 -7.79
N ASN A 63 13.78 -7.57 -8.14
CA ASN A 63 13.28 -8.18 -9.37
C ASN A 63 11.80 -8.53 -9.15
N TYR A 64 10.91 -7.90 -9.89
CA TYR A 64 9.47 -7.98 -9.67
C TYR A 64 8.75 -8.29 -10.97
N ASN A 65 7.82 -9.24 -10.95
CA ASN A 65 6.94 -9.48 -12.08
C ASN A 65 5.65 -8.70 -11.85
N LEU A 66 5.35 -7.75 -12.74
CA LEU A 66 4.10 -7.02 -12.67
C LEU A 66 2.89 -7.98 -12.83
N PRO A 67 1.74 -7.66 -12.21
CA PRO A 67 0.51 -8.40 -12.42
C PRO A 67 0.12 -8.51 -13.89
N GLU A 68 -0.62 -9.57 -14.24
CA GLU A 68 -1.04 -9.87 -15.63
C GLU A 68 -1.76 -8.70 -16.32
N ASP A 69 -2.51 -7.87 -15.58
CA ASP A 69 -3.25 -6.74 -16.15
C ASP A 69 -2.34 -5.70 -16.83
N PHE A 70 -1.05 -5.66 -16.48
CA PHE A 70 -0.09 -4.73 -17.08
C PHE A 70 0.27 -5.10 -18.53
N ILE A 71 -0.08 -6.30 -19.02
CA ILE A 71 0.14 -6.68 -20.43
C ILE A 71 -0.64 -5.81 -21.41
N HIS A 72 -1.69 -5.13 -20.95
CA HIS A 72 -2.52 -4.26 -21.78
C HIS A 72 -1.90 -2.87 -22.02
N ILE A 73 -0.80 -2.56 -21.35
CA ILE A 73 -0.15 -1.25 -21.41
C ILE A 73 1.07 -1.33 -22.34
N PRO A 74 1.24 -0.38 -23.29
CA PRO A 74 0.42 0.81 -23.51
C PRO A 74 -0.70 0.65 -24.56
N ASP A 75 -0.70 -0.44 -25.33
CA ASP A 75 -1.38 -0.46 -26.63
C ASP A 75 -2.88 -0.85 -26.56
N ASN A 76 -3.29 -1.62 -25.56
CA ASN A 76 -4.65 -2.18 -25.48
C ASN A 76 -5.58 -1.37 -24.55
N GLN A 77 -5.43 -0.04 -24.53
CA GLN A 77 -6.23 0.85 -23.67
C GLN A 77 -7.74 0.72 -23.89
N ALA A 78 -8.18 0.41 -25.11
CA ALA A 78 -9.61 0.29 -25.45
C ALA A 78 -10.31 -0.88 -24.72
N ASP A 79 -9.56 -1.91 -24.34
CA ASP A 79 -10.08 -3.08 -23.62
C ASP A 79 -10.06 -2.88 -22.10
N MET A 80 -9.48 -1.77 -21.62
CA MET A 80 -9.36 -1.46 -20.20
C MET A 80 -10.61 -0.76 -19.68
N SER A 81 -11.02 -1.11 -18.46
CA SER A 81 -12.09 -0.38 -17.77
C SER A 81 -11.66 1.04 -17.44
N GLU A 82 -12.58 2.00 -17.54
CA GLU A 82 -12.31 3.39 -17.16
C GLU A 82 -12.43 3.58 -15.64
N TYR A 83 -11.55 4.42 -15.09
CA TYR A 83 -11.57 4.83 -13.70
C TYR A 83 -12.79 5.73 -13.41
N ASN A 84 -13.60 5.35 -12.42
CA ASN A 84 -14.74 6.13 -11.97
C ASN A 84 -14.49 6.72 -10.59
N ILE A 85 -14.24 8.04 -10.52
CA ILE A 85 -13.93 8.76 -9.28
C ILE A 85 -15.01 8.64 -8.18
N ASN A 86 -16.25 8.30 -8.52
CA ASN A 86 -17.34 8.16 -7.55
C ASN A 86 -17.40 6.76 -6.92
N GLU A 87 -16.78 5.77 -7.56
CA GLU A 87 -16.87 4.35 -7.19
C GLU A 87 -15.51 3.76 -6.83
N ASP A 88 -14.44 4.27 -7.44
CA ASP A 88 -13.11 3.69 -7.37
C ASP A 88 -12.19 4.44 -6.40
N ILE A 89 -11.54 3.68 -5.53
CA ILE A 89 -10.43 4.14 -4.70
C ILE A 89 -9.23 3.25 -5.05
N PRO A 90 -8.27 3.76 -5.83
CA PRO A 90 -7.09 2.98 -6.18
C PRO A 90 -6.11 2.98 -5.01
N LYS A 91 -5.22 1.99 -4.99
CA LYS A 91 -4.06 1.99 -4.08
C LYS A 91 -2.88 2.78 -4.64
N SER A 92 -2.85 2.95 -5.96
CA SER A 92 -1.84 3.75 -6.65
C SER A 92 -2.38 4.32 -7.95
N ILE A 93 -1.90 5.50 -8.33
CA ILE A 93 -2.02 6.03 -9.69
C ILE A 93 -0.66 5.98 -10.34
N PHE A 94 -0.61 5.80 -11.66
CA PHE A 94 0.66 5.70 -12.35
C PHE A 94 0.61 6.22 -13.77
N TYR A 95 1.79 6.59 -14.28
CA TYR A 95 1.98 7.02 -15.65
C TYR A 95 2.97 6.08 -16.35
N TYR A 96 2.66 5.68 -17.58
CA TYR A 96 3.56 4.93 -18.45
C TYR A 96 4.26 5.87 -19.43
N ASN A 97 5.58 5.76 -19.56
CA ASN A 97 6.35 6.50 -20.55
C ASN A 97 7.58 5.70 -20.95
N ASP A 98 7.64 5.30 -22.22
CA ASP A 98 8.83 4.71 -22.86
C ASP A 98 9.42 3.53 -22.08
N GLY A 99 8.61 2.49 -21.85
CA GLY A 99 9.01 1.30 -21.09
C GLY A 99 9.05 1.46 -19.58
N LYS A 100 8.96 2.70 -19.07
CA LYS A 100 8.96 3.00 -17.62
C LYS A 100 7.56 3.21 -17.09
N ILE A 101 7.30 2.72 -15.88
CA ILE A 101 6.07 2.99 -15.14
C ILE A 101 6.40 3.70 -13.83
N TYR A 102 5.78 4.86 -13.61
CA TYR A 102 6.00 5.71 -12.45
C TYR A 102 4.79 5.66 -11.54
N PHE A 103 4.95 5.10 -10.34
CA PHE A 103 3.86 4.90 -9.39
C PHE A 103 3.84 5.96 -8.30
N GLN A 104 2.64 6.46 -8.01
CA GLN A 104 2.35 7.23 -6.80
C GLN A 104 1.36 6.46 -5.94
N VAL A 105 1.66 6.31 -4.65
CA VAL A 105 0.70 5.80 -3.67
C VAL A 105 -0.53 6.72 -3.65
N PHE A 106 -1.72 6.12 -3.67
CA PHE A 106 -2.97 6.84 -3.66
C PHE A 106 -3.78 6.50 -2.41
N ASN A 107 -3.98 7.50 -1.56
CA ASN A 107 -4.69 7.34 -0.28
C ASN A 107 -5.95 8.21 -0.25
N LYS A 108 -6.83 7.98 0.73
CA LYS A 108 -8.03 8.81 0.93
C LYS A 108 -7.75 10.29 1.15
N LYS A 109 -6.52 10.66 1.53
CA LYS A 109 -6.08 12.07 1.61
C LYS A 109 -6.07 12.74 0.24
N ASN A 110 -5.73 12.00 -0.83
CA ASN A 110 -5.65 12.49 -2.20
C ASN A 110 -7.05 12.78 -2.78
N MET A 111 -8.09 12.12 -2.28
CA MET A 111 -9.48 12.39 -2.68
C MET A 111 -10.02 13.68 -2.06
N LEU A 112 -10.51 14.59 -2.89
CA LEU A 112 -11.23 15.80 -2.51
C LEU A 112 -12.74 15.59 -2.65
N GLN A 113 -13.25 14.52 -2.02
CA GLN A 113 -14.67 14.19 -1.96
C GLN A 113 -15.13 14.23 -0.49
N ARG A 114 -16.31 14.81 -0.23
CA ARG A 114 -16.90 14.92 1.12
C ARG A 114 -16.01 15.67 2.14
N LYS A 115 -15.10 16.51 1.67
CA LYS A 115 -14.25 17.40 2.48
C LYS A 115 -14.68 18.86 2.32
N MET A 116 -14.43 19.68 3.34
CA MET A 116 -14.52 21.14 3.20
C MET A 116 -13.25 21.62 2.50
N VAL A 117 -13.33 21.86 1.20
CA VAL A 117 -12.22 22.40 0.40
C VAL A 117 -12.59 23.82 0.00
N LEU A 118 -11.72 24.76 0.33
CA LEU A 118 -11.90 26.16 -0.01
C LEU A 118 -11.25 26.44 -1.37
N GLN A 119 -12.05 26.93 -2.32
CA GLN A 119 -11.62 27.38 -3.63
C GLN A 119 -11.46 28.90 -3.61
N PHE A 120 -10.33 29.38 -4.09
CA PHE A 120 -10.09 30.82 -4.25
C PHE A 120 -10.99 31.41 -5.34
N GLU A 121 -11.62 32.53 -5.03
CA GLU A 121 -12.38 33.38 -5.95
C GLU A 121 -11.79 34.79 -5.99
N HIS A 122 -12.28 35.60 -6.94
CA HIS A 122 -11.83 36.97 -7.12
C HIS A 122 -11.94 37.80 -5.83
N GLY A 123 -10.98 38.69 -5.61
CA GLY A 123 -10.99 39.60 -4.45
C GLY A 123 -10.52 38.97 -3.14
N ASN A 124 -9.76 37.86 -3.18
CA ASN A 124 -9.27 37.15 -1.99
C ASN A 124 -10.41 36.59 -1.10
N VAL A 125 -11.51 36.23 -1.74
CA VAL A 125 -12.63 35.53 -1.10
C VAL A 125 -12.49 34.05 -1.41
N PHE A 126 -12.88 33.20 -0.47
CA PHE A 126 -12.86 31.76 -0.62
C PHE A 126 -14.29 31.22 -0.60
N THR A 127 -14.60 30.38 -1.59
CA THR A 127 -15.86 29.63 -1.66
C THR A 127 -15.61 28.15 -1.35
N LYS A 128 -16.69 27.36 -1.21
CA LYS A 128 -16.57 25.91 -1.09
C LYS A 128 -16.49 25.27 -2.48
N MET A 129 -15.49 24.42 -2.70
CA MET A 129 -15.41 23.58 -3.89
C MET A 129 -16.55 22.55 -3.87
N ASN A 130 -17.36 22.50 -4.94
CA ASN A 130 -18.52 21.61 -5.04
C ASN A 130 -18.29 20.38 -5.94
N ASN A 131 -17.14 20.31 -6.61
CA ASN A 131 -16.80 19.24 -7.54
C ASN A 131 -15.99 18.14 -6.84
N THR A 132 -16.13 16.90 -7.29
CA THR A 132 -15.22 15.81 -6.87
C THR A 132 -13.93 15.92 -7.68
N ALA A 133 -12.80 15.83 -7.00
CA ALA A 133 -11.48 15.80 -7.61
C ALA A 133 -10.54 14.90 -6.80
N PHE A 134 -9.38 14.56 -7.38
CA PHE A 134 -8.27 14.00 -6.62
C PHE A 134 -6.97 14.74 -6.94
N ILE A 135 -6.00 14.63 -6.04
CA ILE A 135 -4.68 15.24 -6.13
C ILE A 135 -3.71 14.27 -6.80
N VAL A 136 -3.00 14.74 -7.82
CA VAL A 136 -1.76 14.13 -8.34
C VAL A 136 -0.59 14.85 -7.67
N GLU A 137 0.30 14.10 -7.02
CA GLU A 137 1.44 14.67 -6.29
C GLU A 137 2.61 14.90 -7.27
N ASP A 138 3.57 15.73 -6.88
CA ASP A 138 4.85 15.94 -7.58
C ASP A 138 5.92 14.89 -7.20
N LYS A 139 5.51 13.84 -6.50
CA LYS A 139 6.39 12.82 -5.93
C LYS A 139 6.06 11.43 -6.48
N VAL A 140 7.07 10.76 -7.03
CA VAL A 140 7.00 9.33 -7.38
C VAL A 140 7.52 8.49 -6.22
N HIS A 141 6.85 7.37 -5.99
CA HIS A 141 7.09 6.48 -4.86
C HIS A 141 7.77 5.16 -5.28
N ALA A 142 7.54 4.72 -6.51
CA ALA A 142 8.26 3.60 -7.12
C ALA A 142 8.37 3.77 -8.63
N ILE A 143 9.40 3.21 -9.24
CA ILE A 143 9.56 3.12 -10.70
C ILE A 143 9.70 1.65 -11.08
N TYR A 144 9.01 1.22 -12.11
CA TYR A 144 9.25 -0.07 -12.74
C TYR A 144 9.90 0.12 -14.11
N GLU A 145 11.00 -0.57 -14.34
CA GLU A 145 11.75 -0.60 -15.59
C GLU A 145 12.52 -1.93 -15.68
N ASP A 146 12.49 -2.60 -16.83
CA ASP A 146 13.29 -3.80 -17.13
C ASP A 146 13.19 -4.93 -16.08
N GLY A 147 11.99 -5.21 -15.57
CA GLY A 147 11.76 -6.27 -14.58
C GLY A 147 12.18 -5.91 -13.15
N LYS A 148 12.64 -4.68 -12.92
CA LYS A 148 13.03 -4.17 -11.61
C LYS A 148 12.00 -3.16 -11.11
N LEU A 149 11.59 -3.32 -9.86
CA LEU A 149 10.82 -2.32 -9.13
C LEU A 149 11.76 -1.56 -8.19
N TYR A 150 11.98 -0.29 -8.50
CA TYR A 150 12.83 0.63 -7.75
C TYR A 150 12.03 1.43 -6.71
N PHE A 151 12.59 1.60 -5.52
CA PHE A 151 12.02 2.40 -4.43
C PHE A 151 13.10 2.88 -3.46
N GLN A 152 12.78 3.90 -2.67
CA GLN A 152 13.62 4.34 -1.54
C GLN A 152 13.04 3.94 -0.19
N ASN A 153 11.70 3.87 -0.10
CA ASN A 153 11.01 3.54 1.13
C ASN A 153 10.21 2.26 0.95
N TYR A 154 10.63 1.20 1.63
CA TYR A 154 9.97 -0.11 1.60
C TYR A 154 8.49 -0.01 1.97
N THR A 155 8.16 0.67 3.08
CA THR A 155 6.78 0.77 3.58
C THR A 155 5.84 1.46 2.60
N ILE A 156 6.35 2.43 1.85
CA ILE A 156 5.57 3.10 0.80
C ILE A 156 5.46 2.21 -0.44
N ALA A 157 6.55 1.59 -0.89
CA ALA A 157 6.52 0.68 -2.04
C ALA A 157 5.59 -0.53 -1.79
N ASN A 158 5.57 -1.03 -0.56
CA ASN A 158 4.71 -2.13 -0.12
C ASN A 158 3.21 -1.80 -0.21
N GLN A 159 2.83 -0.52 -0.18
CA GLN A 159 1.44 -0.08 -0.39
C GLN A 159 1.00 -0.22 -1.86
N ILE A 160 1.95 -0.20 -2.80
CA ILE A 160 1.70 -0.35 -4.24
C ILE A 160 1.65 -1.85 -4.57
N PHE A 161 2.71 -2.57 -4.25
CA PHE A 161 2.87 -4.01 -4.46
C PHE A 161 3.36 -4.65 -3.17
N SER A 162 2.75 -5.75 -2.71
CA SER A 162 3.28 -6.39 -1.50
C SER A 162 4.64 -7.01 -1.79
N LEU A 163 5.63 -6.59 -1.00
CA LEU A 163 7.03 -6.98 -1.09
C LEU A 163 7.41 -8.00 0.01
N ILE A 164 6.40 -8.55 0.69
CA ILE A 164 6.58 -9.48 1.81
C ILE A 164 7.46 -10.68 1.46
N ASP A 165 7.41 -11.13 0.19
CA ASP A 165 8.18 -12.28 -0.26
C ASP A 165 9.69 -12.02 -0.36
N PHE A 166 10.09 -10.75 -0.32
CA PHE A 166 11.49 -10.32 -0.29
C PHE A 166 12.00 -10.08 1.13
N ILE A 167 11.14 -10.11 2.16
CA ILE A 167 11.56 -9.92 3.56
C ILE A 167 12.25 -11.18 4.11
N THR A 168 13.29 -10.98 4.92
CA THR A 168 13.91 -12.05 5.72
C THR A 168 12.97 -12.53 6.82
N GLU A 169 12.97 -13.82 7.13
CA GLU A 169 12.19 -14.34 8.25
C GLU A 169 12.66 -13.77 9.59
N ALA A 170 11.71 -13.45 10.49
CA ALA A 170 12.03 -13.15 11.88
C ALA A 170 12.73 -14.34 12.55
N THR A 171 13.85 -14.06 13.23
CA THR A 171 14.52 -15.02 14.11
C THR A 171 13.71 -15.28 15.38
N ASN A 172 14.06 -16.32 16.14
CA ASN A 172 13.37 -16.58 17.42
C ASN A 172 13.55 -15.44 18.43
N THR A 173 14.73 -14.79 18.44
CA THR A 173 14.99 -13.60 19.27
C THR A 173 14.13 -12.43 18.83
N GLU A 174 13.92 -12.24 17.52
CA GLU A 174 13.03 -11.18 17.03
C GLU A 174 11.56 -11.47 17.34
N ILE A 175 11.15 -12.74 17.42
CA ILE A 175 9.82 -13.13 17.90
C ILE A 175 9.67 -12.83 19.40
N GLU A 176 10.72 -13.03 20.20
CA GLU A 176 10.72 -12.64 21.61
C GLU A 176 10.53 -11.14 21.75
N SER A 177 11.36 -10.33 21.08
CA SER A 177 11.24 -8.87 21.08
C SER A 177 9.89 -8.38 20.54
N PHE A 178 9.30 -9.07 19.55
CA PHE A 178 7.95 -8.77 19.08
C PHE A 178 6.91 -8.91 20.19
N GLY A 179 7.00 -9.96 21.01
CA GLY A 179 6.07 -10.16 22.13
C GLY A 179 6.19 -9.12 23.26
N GLU A 180 7.27 -8.35 23.28
CA GLU A 180 7.51 -7.26 24.24
C GLU A 180 6.96 -5.91 23.76
N ILE A 181 6.43 -5.82 22.54
CA ILE A 181 5.86 -4.58 22.00
C ILE A 181 4.66 -4.15 22.85
N GLU A 182 4.66 -2.89 23.28
CA GLU A 182 3.56 -2.32 24.07
C GLU A 182 2.23 -2.39 23.30
N GLY A 183 1.19 -2.86 24.00
CA GLY A 183 -0.16 -2.94 23.47
C GLY A 183 -0.51 -4.24 22.76
N ILE A 184 0.38 -5.25 22.74
CA ILE A 184 0.03 -6.62 22.35
C ILE A 184 0.22 -7.60 23.49
N ASN A 185 -0.58 -8.66 23.48
CA ASN A 185 -0.49 -9.77 24.41
C ASN A 185 -0.41 -11.06 23.60
N VAL A 186 0.72 -11.76 23.67
CA VAL A 186 0.98 -12.92 22.81
C VAL A 186 1.94 -13.92 23.46
N SER A 187 1.73 -15.21 23.18
CA SER A 187 2.67 -16.27 23.55
C SER A 187 3.73 -16.44 22.47
N THR A 188 4.93 -15.91 22.72
CA THR A 188 6.08 -16.02 21.81
C THR A 188 6.55 -17.47 21.65
N GLU A 189 6.48 -18.27 22.71
CA GLU A 189 6.75 -19.72 22.65
C GLU A 189 5.82 -20.43 21.67
N ASN A 190 4.52 -20.17 21.75
CA ASN A 190 3.58 -20.76 20.80
C ASN A 190 3.86 -20.30 19.37
N ILE A 191 4.16 -19.02 19.16
CA ILE A 191 4.54 -18.51 17.83
C ILE A 191 5.73 -19.29 17.28
N LYS A 192 6.80 -19.49 18.06
CA LYS A 192 8.00 -20.21 17.60
C LYS A 192 7.66 -21.63 17.10
N HIS A 193 6.66 -22.29 17.71
CA HIS A 193 6.19 -23.61 17.30
C HIS A 193 5.31 -23.62 16.05
N ILE A 194 4.42 -22.63 15.88
CA ILE A 194 3.43 -22.64 14.78
C ILE A 194 3.85 -21.79 13.57
N ALA A 195 4.78 -20.86 13.73
CA ALA A 195 5.09 -19.85 12.72
C ALA A 195 5.77 -20.47 11.50
N ASN A 196 5.15 -20.25 10.34
CA ASN A 196 5.75 -20.55 9.05
C ASN A 196 6.52 -19.34 8.50
N ILE A 197 7.15 -19.51 7.33
CA ILE A 197 7.91 -18.47 6.62
C ILE A 197 7.11 -17.16 6.53
N LYS A 198 5.83 -17.25 6.12
CA LYS A 198 4.96 -16.09 6.00
C LYS A 198 4.70 -15.42 7.35
N THR A 199 4.37 -16.18 8.39
CA THR A 199 4.18 -15.65 9.75
C THR A 199 5.42 -14.92 10.24
N ARG A 200 6.61 -15.51 10.05
CA ARG A 200 7.89 -14.90 10.44
C ARG A 200 8.17 -13.60 9.69
N ARG A 201 7.88 -13.54 8.39
CA ARG A 201 7.99 -12.32 7.58
C ARG A 201 7.01 -11.23 8.02
N LEU A 202 5.76 -11.60 8.31
CA LEU A 202 4.74 -10.65 8.80
C LEU A 202 5.12 -10.06 10.17
N ILE A 203 5.68 -10.88 11.06
CA ILE A 203 6.23 -10.43 12.35
C ILE A 203 7.40 -9.48 12.12
N LYS A 204 8.37 -9.87 11.28
CA LYS A 204 9.53 -9.03 10.93
C LYS A 204 9.08 -7.66 10.41
N LEU A 205 8.07 -7.62 9.54
CA LEU A 205 7.52 -6.38 9.02
C LEU A 205 6.91 -5.54 10.15
N LEU A 206 6.01 -6.11 10.95
CA LEU A 206 5.32 -5.38 12.01
C LEU A 206 6.27 -4.81 13.06
N SER A 207 7.31 -5.56 13.44
CA SER A 207 8.33 -5.09 14.38
C SER A 207 9.08 -3.84 13.90
N ASN A 208 9.07 -3.57 12.60
CA ASN A 208 9.76 -2.41 11.99
C ASN A 208 8.80 -1.29 11.57
N THR A 209 7.54 -1.34 11.98
CA THR A 209 6.52 -0.34 11.63
C THR A 209 5.78 0.17 12.86
N ASP A 210 5.23 1.38 12.78
CA ASP A 210 4.38 1.95 13.83
C ASP A 210 2.93 1.46 13.76
N ASN A 211 2.63 0.40 12.99
CA ASN A 211 1.26 -0.01 12.72
C ASN A 211 0.54 -0.48 13.99
N ILE A 212 1.21 -1.24 14.85
CA ILE A 212 0.68 -1.68 16.15
C ILE A 212 0.36 -0.47 17.01
N ALA A 213 1.33 0.41 17.24
CA ALA A 213 1.14 1.63 18.03
C ALA A 213 0.02 2.52 17.45
N THR A 214 -0.06 2.64 16.13
CA THR A 214 -1.11 3.39 15.43
C THR A 214 -2.50 2.78 15.58
N PHE A 215 -2.61 1.45 15.55
CA PHE A 215 -3.85 0.76 15.85
C PHE A 215 -4.25 0.96 17.32
N MET A 216 -3.29 0.82 18.25
CA MET A 216 -3.53 0.90 19.70
C MET A 216 -3.91 2.31 20.19
N ARG A 217 -3.43 3.37 19.52
CA ARG A 217 -3.86 4.76 19.76
C ARG A 217 -5.34 5.02 19.44
N LYS A 218 -6.00 4.16 18.66
CA LYS A 218 -7.42 4.34 18.34
C LYS A 218 -8.29 4.02 19.56
N ALA A 219 -9.41 4.73 19.69
CA ALA A 219 -10.40 4.46 20.72
C ALA A 219 -10.83 2.98 20.72
N SER A 220 -11.05 2.40 21.90
CA SER A 220 -11.38 0.96 22.05
C SER A 220 -12.55 0.53 21.15
N ARG A 221 -13.65 1.30 21.12
CA ARG A 221 -14.80 1.05 20.23
C ARG A 221 -14.41 0.98 18.75
N THR A 222 -13.51 1.84 18.31
CA THR A 222 -13.01 1.87 16.94
C THR A 222 -12.17 0.62 16.64
N ARG A 223 -11.30 0.19 17.56
CA ARG A 223 -10.52 -1.04 17.41
C ARG A 223 -11.43 -2.26 17.25
N THR A 224 -12.39 -2.46 18.16
CA THR A 224 -13.34 -3.59 18.07
C THR A 224 -14.15 -3.56 16.78
N SER A 225 -14.59 -2.37 16.36
CA SER A 225 -15.32 -2.21 15.09
C SER A 225 -14.46 -2.58 13.87
N LEU A 226 -13.19 -2.20 13.85
CA LEU A 226 -12.27 -2.54 12.77
C LEU A 226 -12.01 -4.05 12.72
N LEU A 227 -11.70 -4.70 13.85
CA LEU A 227 -11.48 -6.14 13.90
C LEU A 227 -12.69 -6.91 13.35
N ARG A 228 -13.91 -6.57 13.81
CA ARG A 228 -15.14 -7.16 13.29
C ARG A 228 -15.33 -6.89 11.81
N LYS A 229 -15.07 -5.66 11.37
CA LYS A 229 -15.19 -5.26 9.96
C LYS A 229 -14.23 -6.06 9.08
N TYR A 230 -13.03 -6.38 9.51
CA TYR A 230 -12.09 -7.13 8.68
C TYR A 230 -12.11 -8.65 8.93
N GLY A 231 -13.08 -9.15 9.71
CA GLY A 231 -13.18 -10.57 10.03
C GLY A 231 -11.96 -11.08 10.78
N VAL A 232 -11.40 -10.26 11.67
CA VAL A 232 -10.20 -10.57 12.44
C VAL A 232 -10.63 -11.10 13.81
N ASN A 233 -10.30 -12.35 14.10
CA ASN A 233 -10.59 -12.99 15.37
C ASN A 233 -9.52 -12.62 16.42
N ALA A 234 -9.66 -11.42 17.00
CA ALA A 234 -8.82 -10.95 18.09
C ALA A 234 -9.64 -10.15 19.09
N GLN A 235 -9.12 -10.00 20.31
CA GLN A 235 -9.80 -9.32 21.41
C GLN A 235 -8.89 -8.27 22.05
N ILE A 236 -9.49 -7.26 22.68
CA ILE A 236 -8.77 -6.33 23.56
C ILE A 236 -9.02 -6.80 25.00
N ASN A 237 -7.94 -7.04 25.76
CA ASN A 237 -8.04 -7.49 27.15
C ASN A 237 -8.31 -6.32 28.12
N GLU A 238 -8.41 -6.63 29.41
CA GLU A 238 -8.63 -5.64 30.48
C GLU A 238 -7.49 -4.61 30.61
N ASN A 239 -6.26 -5.01 30.27
CA ASN A 239 -5.09 -4.13 30.22
C ASN A 239 -5.04 -3.26 28.95
N ASN A 240 -6.10 -3.27 28.15
CA ASN A 240 -6.22 -2.53 26.90
C ASN A 240 -5.24 -2.99 25.80
N GLU A 241 -4.73 -4.23 25.88
CA GLU A 241 -3.81 -4.86 24.92
C GLU A 241 -4.57 -5.69 23.88
N LEU A 242 -4.05 -5.77 22.65
CA LEU A 242 -4.54 -6.66 21.61
C LEU A 242 -4.01 -8.08 21.83
N VAL A 243 -4.92 -9.01 22.11
CA VAL A 243 -4.60 -10.43 22.30
C VAL A 243 -4.47 -11.13 20.95
N LEU A 244 -3.28 -11.65 20.66
CA LEU A 244 -3.00 -12.42 19.46
C LEU A 244 -3.19 -13.91 19.78
N LEU A 245 -4.18 -14.53 19.14
CA LEU A 245 -4.42 -15.96 19.27
C LEU A 245 -3.30 -16.75 18.58
N THR A 246 -2.69 -17.68 19.32
CA THR A 246 -1.54 -18.49 18.87
C THR A 246 -1.84 -20.00 18.87
N ASN A 247 -3.11 -20.37 18.88
CA ASN A 247 -3.59 -21.74 18.75
C ASN A 247 -3.64 -22.22 17.29
N ASN A 248 -3.74 -21.28 16.34
CA ASN A 248 -3.88 -21.56 14.91
C ASN A 248 -3.09 -20.52 14.10
N VAL A 249 -2.25 -21.00 13.18
CA VAL A 249 -1.43 -20.12 12.34
C VAL A 249 -2.26 -19.26 11.40
N ALA A 250 -3.46 -19.73 10.99
CA ALA A 250 -4.34 -18.97 10.11
C ALA A 250 -4.92 -17.74 10.82
N ASP A 251 -5.38 -17.90 12.07
CA ASP A 251 -5.90 -16.80 12.88
C ASP A 251 -4.79 -15.79 13.21
N LEU A 252 -3.60 -16.27 13.58
CA LEU A 252 -2.44 -15.41 13.82
C LEU A 252 -2.09 -14.61 12.55
N ASN A 253 -1.93 -15.29 11.42
CA ASN A 253 -1.62 -14.63 10.15
C ASN A 253 -2.70 -13.62 9.76
N ARG A 254 -3.97 -13.89 10.05
CA ARG A 254 -5.06 -12.95 9.77
C ARG A 254 -4.92 -11.65 10.54
N VAL A 255 -4.55 -11.73 11.83
CA VAL A 255 -4.30 -10.54 12.66
C VAL A 255 -3.07 -9.78 12.15
N LEU A 256 -1.98 -10.49 11.83
CA LEU A 256 -0.75 -9.87 11.35
C LEU A 256 -0.94 -9.20 9.97
N GLU A 257 -1.64 -9.85 9.04
CA GLU A 257 -2.04 -9.28 7.74
C GLU A 257 -2.90 -8.02 7.92
N PHE A 258 -3.83 -8.03 8.88
CA PHE A 258 -4.65 -6.85 9.18
C PHE A 258 -3.82 -5.69 9.69
N LEU A 259 -2.90 -5.95 10.63
CA LEU A 259 -2.00 -4.93 11.17
C LEU A 259 -1.01 -4.40 10.12
N ASN A 260 -0.60 -5.23 9.16
CA ASN A 260 0.23 -4.82 8.03
C ASN A 260 -0.54 -4.11 6.90
N GLU A 261 -1.86 -3.91 7.05
CA GLU A 261 -2.73 -3.35 6.01
C GLU A 261 -2.79 -4.18 4.71
N ASP A 262 -2.51 -5.49 4.80
CA ASP A 262 -2.53 -6.44 3.68
C ASP A 262 -3.95 -6.94 3.30
N ILE A 263 -4.96 -6.50 4.04
CA ILE A 263 -6.36 -6.88 3.86
C ILE A 263 -7.18 -5.64 3.51
N PHE A 264 -7.93 -5.72 2.41
CA PHE A 264 -8.83 -4.64 1.99
C PHE A 264 -10.24 -5.16 1.70
N ARG A 265 -11.21 -4.24 1.69
CA ARG A 265 -12.59 -4.52 1.30
C ARG A 265 -12.88 -3.91 -0.07
N GLY A 266 -13.43 -4.70 -0.98
CA GLY A 266 -13.91 -4.22 -2.27
C GLY A 266 -15.07 -3.24 -2.10
N VAL A 267 -15.07 -2.15 -2.88
CA VAL A 267 -16.06 -1.07 -2.73
C VAL A 267 -17.47 -1.51 -3.14
N ILE A 268 -17.58 -2.41 -4.13
CA ILE A 268 -18.86 -2.85 -4.70
C ILE A 268 -19.43 -4.06 -3.95
N THR A 269 -18.61 -5.10 -3.77
CA THR A 269 -19.06 -6.39 -3.22
C THR A 269 -18.98 -6.48 -1.70
N ASP A 270 -18.38 -5.48 -1.06
CA ASP A 270 -18.01 -5.46 0.37
C ASP A 270 -17.21 -6.72 0.81
N SER A 271 -16.67 -7.45 -0.18
CA SER A 271 -15.91 -8.68 0.01
C SER A 271 -14.48 -8.35 0.44
N LEU A 272 -13.90 -9.22 1.27
CA LEU A 272 -12.52 -9.10 1.72
C LEU A 272 -11.58 -9.69 0.66
N TYR A 273 -10.44 -9.04 0.49
CA TYR A 273 -9.38 -9.43 -0.45
C TYR A 273 -8.02 -9.21 0.21
N ARG A 274 -7.02 -9.94 -0.29
CA ARG A 274 -5.61 -9.72 0.07
C ARG A 274 -4.92 -8.92 -1.02
N SER A 275 -4.03 -7.99 -0.66
CA SER A 275 -3.37 -7.01 -1.54
C SER A 275 -2.64 -7.56 -2.79
N ASN A 276 -2.47 -8.89 -2.90
CA ASN A 276 -1.85 -9.59 -4.03
C ASN A 276 -2.71 -10.69 -4.68
N SER A 277 -4.01 -10.80 -4.37
CA SER A 277 -4.83 -11.91 -4.85
C SER A 277 -6.17 -11.45 -5.41
N LYS A 278 -6.43 -11.77 -6.69
CA LYS A 278 -7.78 -11.73 -7.30
C LYS A 278 -8.73 -12.76 -6.65
N LYS A 279 -8.24 -13.67 -5.80
CA LYS A 279 -9.10 -14.63 -5.08
C LYS A 279 -9.81 -13.93 -3.94
N LYS A 280 -11.14 -13.98 -3.98
CA LYS A 280 -12.05 -13.65 -2.89
C LYS A 280 -11.60 -14.35 -1.60
N ASP A 281 -11.52 -13.60 -0.52
CA ASP A 281 -11.27 -14.18 0.80
C ASP A 281 -12.55 -14.88 1.26
N ASN A 282 -12.51 -16.22 1.26
CA ASN A 282 -13.60 -17.06 1.74
C ASN A 282 -13.27 -17.46 3.18
N HIS A 283 -13.35 -16.51 4.11
CA HIS A 283 -13.26 -16.76 5.55
C HIS A 283 -14.51 -16.18 6.23
#